data_AF-A0A366EY76-F1
#
_entry.id   AF-A0A366EY76-F1
#
_cell.length_a   1.000
_cell.length_b   1.000
_cell.length_c   1.000
_cell.angle_alpha   90.00
_cell.angle_beta   90.00
_cell.angle_gamma   90.00
#
_symmetry.space_group_name_H-M   'P 1'
#
loop_
_entity.id
_entity.type
_entity.pdbx_description
1 polymer ?
#
loop_
_entity_poly.entity_id
_entity_poly.type
_entity_poly.pdbx_seq_one_letter_code
_entity_poly.pdbx_strand_id
1 'polypeptide(L)'
;MRLTRRAIALTLAGVLAAAGVAAVLWPAPPIPPDSIERTPTYQNEALLARAWSLPVAHRYGPAGYVYQPNQSVCGPTSVADVMLSEGRPTDPKTVADLSGAFQIFGYLPRGLTLDQEAEVLGKAADAPVKTLRGLSLDDFRAEMAKSNDPSERIVVNFTREPLFGRGHGHFSPVLGYLADQDLVFVGDVNARFKPWLVPTQRLYEAQNTIDSDSGLKRGVLEVEARQPL
;
A
#
# COMPACT_ATOMS: atom_id res chain seq x y z
N MET A 1 31.81 -28.11 -37.53
CA MET A 1 31.32 -26.90 -38.23
C MET A 1 29.88 -26.59 -37.78
N ARG A 2 29.73 -25.65 -36.82
CA ARG A 2 28.60 -24.73 -36.53
C ARG A 2 27.10 -25.12 -36.61
N LEU A 3 26.70 -26.36 -36.94
CA LEU A 3 25.27 -26.69 -37.17
C LEU A 3 24.50 -27.25 -35.95
N THR A 4 25.16 -27.82 -34.94
CA THR A 4 24.45 -28.49 -33.83
C THR A 4 24.04 -27.56 -32.68
N ARG A 5 24.71 -26.41 -32.49
CA ARG A 5 24.34 -25.43 -31.44
C ARG A 5 23.16 -24.53 -31.82
N ARG A 6 22.87 -24.35 -33.11
CA ARG A 6 21.72 -23.54 -33.59
C ARG A 6 20.39 -24.28 -33.44
N ALA A 7 20.37 -25.60 -33.62
CA ALA A 7 19.16 -26.41 -33.49
C ALA A 7 18.64 -26.49 -32.05
N ILE A 8 19.54 -26.55 -31.06
CA ILE A 8 19.18 -26.58 -29.62
C ILE A 8 18.73 -25.20 -29.12
N ALA A 9 19.31 -24.11 -29.65
CA ALA A 9 18.88 -22.76 -29.31
C ALA A 9 17.48 -22.41 -29.85
N LEU A 10 17.10 -22.95 -31.02
CA LEU A 10 15.78 -22.75 -31.63
C LEU A 10 14.66 -23.52 -30.91
N THR A 11 14.95 -24.70 -30.36
CA THR A 11 13.95 -25.46 -29.58
C THR A 11 13.72 -24.86 -28.18
N LEU A 12 14.76 -24.37 -27.50
CA LEU A 12 14.61 -23.65 -26.23
C LEU A 12 13.88 -22.30 -26.38
N ALA A 13 14.17 -21.56 -27.45
CA ALA A 13 13.44 -20.32 -27.76
C ALA A 13 11.97 -20.57 -28.11
N GLY A 14 11.66 -21.67 -28.82
CA GLY A 14 10.28 -22.08 -29.14
C GLY A 14 9.48 -22.50 -27.91
N VAL A 15 10.08 -23.20 -26.95
CA VAL A 15 9.42 -23.61 -25.69
C VAL A 15 9.21 -22.43 -24.76
N LEU A 16 10.19 -21.50 -24.65
CA LEU A 16 10.03 -20.26 -23.87
C LEU A 16 9.00 -19.31 -24.51
N ALA A 17 8.95 -19.21 -25.84
CA ALA A 17 7.93 -18.44 -26.54
C ALA A 17 6.53 -19.07 -26.38
N ALA A 18 6.40 -20.39 -26.45
CA ALA A 18 5.13 -21.08 -26.22
C ALA A 18 4.63 -20.98 -24.76
N ALA A 19 5.53 -21.05 -23.78
CA ALA A 19 5.18 -20.85 -22.37
C ALA A 19 4.81 -19.38 -22.07
N GLY A 20 5.52 -18.42 -22.67
CA GLY A 20 5.19 -16.99 -22.58
C GLY A 20 3.86 -16.65 -23.24
N VAL A 21 3.55 -17.25 -24.40
CA VAL A 21 2.26 -17.06 -25.09
C VAL A 21 1.11 -17.77 -24.34
N ALA A 22 1.34 -18.94 -23.75
CA ALA A 22 0.32 -19.64 -22.96
C ALA A 22 -0.08 -18.88 -21.68
N ALA A 23 0.88 -18.21 -21.01
CA ALA A 23 0.59 -17.34 -19.86
C ALA A 23 -0.17 -16.05 -20.25
N VAL A 24 0.01 -15.56 -21.48
CA VAL A 24 -0.71 -14.39 -22.02
C VAL A 24 -2.15 -14.71 -22.43
N LEU A 25 -2.46 -15.99 -22.68
CA LEU A 25 -3.78 -16.45 -23.11
C LEU A 25 -4.68 -16.95 -21.98
N TRP A 26 -4.18 -17.07 -20.74
CA TRP A 26 -5.05 -17.37 -19.60
C TRP A 26 -5.73 -16.08 -19.15
N PRO A 27 -7.07 -15.96 -19.27
CA PRO A 27 -7.76 -14.81 -18.72
C PRO A 27 -7.47 -14.77 -17.21
N ALA A 28 -7.15 -13.58 -16.70
CA ALA A 28 -7.03 -13.37 -15.27
C ALA A 28 -8.28 -13.93 -14.58
N PRO A 29 -8.14 -14.62 -13.43
CA PRO A 29 -9.29 -15.19 -12.74
C PRO A 29 -10.35 -14.11 -12.50
N PRO A 30 -11.64 -14.46 -12.58
CA PRO A 30 -12.71 -13.50 -12.37
C PRO A 30 -12.57 -12.86 -10.98
N ILE A 31 -12.71 -11.54 -10.94
CA ILE A 31 -12.62 -10.79 -9.69
C ILE A 31 -13.71 -11.30 -8.72
N PRO A 32 -13.34 -11.70 -7.49
CA PRO A 32 -14.29 -12.21 -6.51
C PRO A 32 -15.43 -11.24 -6.21
N PRO A 33 -16.62 -11.75 -5.85
CA PRO A 33 -17.79 -10.92 -5.58
C PRO A 33 -17.62 -10.01 -4.36
N ASP A 34 -16.75 -10.36 -3.41
CA ASP A 34 -16.42 -9.60 -2.20
C ASP A 34 -15.21 -8.65 -2.39
N SER A 35 -14.69 -8.52 -3.62
CA SER A 35 -13.60 -7.61 -3.94
C SER A 35 -13.97 -6.15 -3.66
N ILE A 36 -13.04 -5.39 -3.09
CA ILE A 36 -13.19 -3.94 -2.89
C ILE A 36 -13.48 -3.21 -4.22
N GLU A 37 -12.97 -3.72 -5.35
CA GLU A 37 -13.21 -3.12 -6.67
C GLU A 37 -14.69 -3.19 -7.13
N ARG A 38 -15.47 -4.14 -6.58
CA ARG A 38 -16.85 -4.42 -7.03
C ARG A 38 -17.90 -4.18 -5.97
N THR A 39 -17.53 -4.27 -4.69
CA THR A 39 -18.50 -4.30 -3.60
C THR A 39 -18.74 -2.89 -3.06
N PRO A 40 -19.96 -2.35 -3.17
CA PRO A 40 -20.26 -0.99 -2.73
C PRO A 40 -20.15 -0.81 -1.20
N THR A 41 -20.17 -1.90 -0.41
CA THR A 41 -20.06 -1.84 1.05
C THR A 41 -18.78 -1.15 1.53
N TYR A 42 -17.65 -1.33 0.85
CA TYR A 42 -16.38 -0.67 1.21
C TYR A 42 -16.36 0.83 0.86
N GLN A 43 -17.37 1.27 0.09
CA GLN A 43 -17.61 2.65 -0.36
C GLN A 43 -18.95 3.19 0.17
N ASN A 44 -19.45 2.65 1.30
CA ASN A 44 -20.71 3.09 1.89
C ASN A 44 -20.64 4.59 2.26
N GLU A 45 -21.49 5.41 1.65
CA GLU A 45 -21.42 6.88 1.77
C GLU A 45 -21.56 7.37 3.21
N ALA A 46 -22.48 6.81 4.00
CA ALA A 46 -22.70 7.23 5.38
C ALA A 46 -21.51 6.88 6.28
N LEU A 47 -20.92 5.69 6.10
CA LEU A 47 -19.73 5.30 6.84
C LEU A 47 -18.51 6.10 6.42
N LEU A 48 -18.33 6.37 5.12
CA LEU A 48 -17.25 7.22 4.63
C LEU A 48 -17.38 8.65 5.17
N ALA A 49 -18.59 9.23 5.18
CA ALA A 49 -18.82 10.56 5.75
C ALA A 49 -18.43 10.60 7.24
N ARG A 50 -18.75 9.55 8.00
CA ARG A 50 -18.29 9.40 9.39
C ARG A 50 -16.76 9.27 9.47
N ALA A 51 -16.15 8.44 8.64
CA ALA A 51 -14.70 8.21 8.66
C ALA A 51 -13.90 9.47 8.29
N TRP A 52 -14.38 10.27 7.35
CA TRP A 52 -13.78 11.57 7.01
C TRP A 52 -13.88 12.61 8.13
N SER A 53 -14.77 12.42 9.11
CA SER A 53 -14.84 13.27 10.30
C SER A 53 -13.85 12.89 11.41
N LEU A 54 -13.11 11.78 11.25
CA LEU A 54 -12.12 11.34 12.24
C LEU A 54 -10.95 12.32 12.33
N PRO A 55 -10.27 12.44 13.50
CA PRO A 55 -9.31 13.50 13.75
C PRO A 55 -8.12 13.56 12.79
N VAL A 56 -7.62 12.41 12.32
CA VAL A 56 -6.54 12.33 11.34
C VAL A 56 -7.07 12.54 9.93
N ALA A 57 -8.16 11.86 9.53
CA ALA A 57 -8.78 12.04 8.22
C ALA A 57 -9.15 13.50 7.92
N HIS A 58 -9.65 14.25 8.91
CA HIS A 58 -10.01 15.66 8.74
C HIS A 58 -8.80 16.57 8.41
N ARG A 59 -7.56 16.13 8.70
CA ARG A 59 -6.34 16.89 8.37
C ARG A 59 -6.10 17.02 6.87
N TYR A 60 -6.67 16.14 6.06
CA TYR A 60 -6.52 16.16 4.59
C TYR A 60 -7.34 17.28 3.94
N GLY A 61 -8.38 17.79 4.62
CA GLY A 61 -9.03 19.08 4.34
C GLY A 61 -9.40 19.34 2.85
N PRO A 62 -9.43 20.63 2.42
CA PRO A 62 -9.68 20.98 1.01
C PRO A 62 -8.48 20.69 0.09
N ALA A 63 -7.27 20.51 0.65
CA ALA A 63 -6.08 20.13 -0.11
C ALA A 63 -6.25 18.73 -0.72
N GLY A 64 -7.08 17.90 -0.09
CA GLY A 64 -7.46 16.60 -0.58
C GLY A 64 -6.42 15.55 -0.27
N TYR A 65 -6.35 14.57 -1.15
CA TYR A 65 -5.64 13.32 -0.95
C TYR A 65 -4.70 13.09 -2.14
N VAL A 66 -3.46 12.68 -1.91
CA VAL A 66 -2.47 12.50 -2.99
C VAL A 66 -2.63 11.11 -3.59
N TYR A 67 -2.73 11.06 -4.91
CA TYR A 67 -2.81 9.80 -5.63
C TYR A 67 -1.49 9.46 -6.33
N GLN A 68 -1.18 8.16 -6.34
CA GLN A 68 0.06 7.65 -6.90
C GLN A 68 0.08 7.88 -8.42
N PRO A 69 1.13 8.51 -8.97
CA PRO A 69 1.21 8.74 -10.42
C PRO A 69 1.44 7.47 -11.23
N ASN A 70 1.93 6.41 -10.59
CA ASN A 70 2.07 5.08 -11.19
C ASN A 70 1.97 3.97 -10.15
N GLN A 71 1.80 2.73 -10.60
CA GLN A 71 1.53 1.56 -9.74
C GLN A 71 2.64 1.21 -8.74
N SER A 72 3.87 1.67 -8.95
CA SER A 72 5.04 1.27 -8.17
C SER A 72 5.45 2.23 -7.06
N VAL A 73 4.89 3.43 -7.03
CA VAL A 73 5.26 4.48 -6.07
C VAL A 73 4.23 4.64 -4.95
N CYS A 74 3.50 3.56 -4.63
CA CYS A 74 2.50 3.57 -3.56
C CYS A 74 3.07 3.93 -2.19
N GLY A 75 4.26 3.42 -1.86
CA GLY A 75 4.99 3.79 -0.63
C GLY A 75 5.28 5.29 -0.58
N PRO A 76 6.09 5.84 -1.50
CA PRO A 76 6.40 7.27 -1.53
C PRO A 76 5.17 8.19 -1.55
N THR A 77 4.07 7.75 -2.20
CA THR A 77 2.80 8.50 -2.18
C THR A 77 2.15 8.48 -0.79
N SER A 78 2.18 7.34 -0.10
CA SER A 78 1.66 7.20 1.27
C SER A 78 2.42 8.09 2.24
N VAL A 79 3.74 8.18 2.11
CA VAL A 79 4.57 9.11 2.90
C VAL A 79 4.23 10.56 2.53
N ALA A 80 4.05 10.89 1.26
CA ALA A 80 3.61 12.24 0.85
C ALA A 80 2.26 12.63 1.47
N ASP A 81 1.30 11.69 1.56
CA ASP A 81 0.04 11.89 2.27
C ASP A 81 0.22 12.08 3.79
N VAL A 82 1.14 11.34 4.42
CA VAL A 82 1.49 11.57 5.83
C VAL A 82 1.99 13.00 6.01
N MET A 83 2.94 13.45 5.19
CA MET A 83 3.46 14.82 5.25
C MET A 83 2.40 15.90 4.98
N LEU A 84 1.48 15.64 4.04
CA LEU A 84 0.34 16.51 3.75
C LEU A 84 -0.54 16.70 4.99
N SER A 85 -0.84 15.63 5.72
CA SER A 85 -1.67 15.68 6.93
C SER A 85 -1.03 16.45 8.10
N GLU A 86 0.28 16.72 8.02
CA GLU A 86 1.03 17.55 8.98
C GLU A 86 1.18 19.01 8.50
N GLY A 87 0.57 19.38 7.37
CA GLY A 87 0.73 20.71 6.77
C GLY A 87 2.11 20.92 6.11
N ARG A 88 2.82 19.83 5.77
CA ARG A 88 4.14 19.83 5.13
C ARG A 88 4.07 19.15 3.75
N PRO A 89 3.21 19.60 2.82
CA PRO A 89 3.00 18.91 1.56
C PRO A 89 4.32 18.72 0.79
N THR A 90 4.51 17.51 0.26
CA THR A 90 5.60 17.11 -0.61
C THR A 90 5.05 16.27 -1.75
N ASP A 91 5.82 16.09 -2.82
CA ASP A 91 5.40 15.26 -3.94
C ASP A 91 5.99 13.83 -3.85
N PRO A 92 5.29 12.80 -4.38
CA PRO A 92 5.76 11.42 -4.32
C PRO A 92 7.12 11.19 -4.98
N LYS A 93 7.54 12.03 -5.94
CA LYS A 93 8.83 11.87 -6.62
C LYS A 93 9.97 12.31 -5.69
N THR A 94 9.85 13.47 -5.07
CA THR A 94 10.81 13.93 -4.04
C THR A 94 10.96 12.89 -2.93
N VAL A 95 9.86 12.30 -2.48
CA VAL A 95 9.88 11.23 -1.47
C VAL A 95 10.55 9.96 -2.01
N ALA A 96 10.25 9.54 -3.23
CA ALA A 96 10.86 8.36 -3.83
C ALA A 96 12.39 8.49 -3.93
N ASP A 97 12.89 9.70 -4.18
CA ASP A 97 14.33 9.99 -4.25
C ASP A 97 15.04 9.76 -2.90
N LEU A 98 14.33 9.86 -1.76
CA LEU A 98 14.90 9.55 -0.42
C LEU A 98 15.25 8.07 -0.22
N SER A 99 14.63 7.18 -1.01
CA SER A 99 14.85 5.73 -0.89
C SER A 99 16.23 5.30 -1.40
N GLY A 100 16.84 6.08 -2.30
CA GLY A 100 18.03 5.66 -3.05
C GLY A 100 17.82 4.42 -3.94
N ALA A 101 16.57 3.97 -4.12
CA ALA A 101 16.24 2.81 -4.93
C ALA A 101 16.42 3.09 -6.42
N PHE A 102 16.69 2.04 -7.19
CA PHE A 102 16.82 2.14 -8.64
C PHE A 102 15.48 2.51 -9.28
N GLN A 103 15.46 3.65 -9.96
CA GLN A 103 14.29 4.17 -10.65
C GLN A 103 14.47 4.13 -12.17
N ILE A 104 13.41 3.80 -12.89
CA ILE A 104 13.34 3.91 -14.35
C ILE A 104 12.28 4.95 -14.68
N PHE A 105 12.68 6.17 -15.06
CA PHE A 105 11.75 7.27 -15.38
C PHE A 105 10.67 7.51 -14.32
N GLY A 106 11.03 7.43 -13.02
CA GLY A 106 10.09 7.61 -11.90
C GLY A 106 9.27 6.37 -11.51
N TYR A 107 9.51 5.23 -12.15
CA TYR A 107 9.01 3.93 -11.71
C TYR A 107 10.01 3.26 -10.77
N LEU A 108 9.51 2.57 -9.75
CA LEU A 108 10.25 1.67 -8.87
C LEU A 108 9.93 0.23 -9.27
N PRO A 109 10.70 -0.45 -10.14
CA PRO A 109 10.29 -1.75 -10.69
C PRO A 109 9.95 -2.83 -9.66
N ARG A 110 10.51 -2.74 -8.45
CA ARG A 110 10.23 -3.63 -7.31
C ARG A 110 9.45 -2.96 -6.16
N GLY A 111 9.00 -1.72 -6.34
CA GLY A 111 8.48 -0.91 -5.24
C GLY A 111 9.53 -0.73 -4.14
N LEU A 112 9.05 -0.62 -2.90
CA LEU A 112 9.87 -0.59 -1.67
C LEU A 112 9.41 -1.69 -0.71
N THR A 113 10.34 -2.30 0.01
CA THR A 113 10.00 -3.18 1.13
C THR A 113 9.57 -2.34 2.34
N LEU A 114 8.92 -2.94 3.34
CA LEU A 114 8.51 -2.19 4.54
C LEU A 114 9.71 -1.55 5.28
N ASP A 115 10.91 -2.16 5.25
CA ASP A 115 12.09 -1.58 5.90
C ASP A 115 12.62 -0.36 5.11
N GLN A 116 12.64 -0.45 3.78
CA GLN A 116 13.01 0.69 2.93
C GLN A 116 12.00 1.84 3.07
N GLU A 117 10.71 1.50 3.15
CA GLU A 117 9.65 2.47 3.38
C GLU A 117 9.79 3.15 4.75
N ALA A 118 10.15 2.40 5.80
CA ALA A 118 10.42 2.96 7.13
C ALA A 118 11.57 3.98 7.09
N GLU A 119 12.66 3.69 6.36
CA GLU A 119 13.75 4.65 6.18
C GLU A 119 13.30 5.91 5.43
N VAL A 120 12.50 5.76 4.38
CA VAL A 120 11.94 6.89 3.61
C VAL A 120 11.04 7.75 4.48
N LEU A 121 10.12 7.12 5.22
CA LEU A 121 9.22 7.82 6.14
C LEU A 121 10.00 8.55 7.24
N GLY A 122 11.00 7.91 7.84
CA GLY A 122 11.82 8.52 8.88
C GLY A 122 12.60 9.74 8.38
N LYS A 123 13.17 9.66 7.17
CA LYS A 123 13.85 10.80 6.52
C LYS A 123 12.89 11.95 6.20
N ALA A 124 11.68 11.64 5.73
CA ALA A 124 10.68 12.66 5.37
C ALA A 124 10.11 13.35 6.62
N ALA A 125 9.74 12.56 7.62
CA ALA A 125 9.17 13.04 8.88
C ALA A 125 10.19 13.77 9.75
N ASP A 126 11.48 13.40 9.64
CA ASP A 126 12.55 13.74 10.58
C ASP A 126 12.25 13.20 11.99
N ALA A 127 11.81 11.94 12.04
CA ALA A 127 11.35 11.27 13.25
C ALA A 127 11.66 9.75 13.20
N PRO A 128 11.84 9.09 14.36
CA PRO A 128 11.99 7.64 14.40
C PRO A 128 10.70 6.95 13.97
N VAL A 129 10.83 5.90 13.16
CA VAL A 129 9.70 5.08 12.70
C VAL A 129 9.75 3.74 13.42
N LYS A 130 8.60 3.32 13.94
CA LYS A 130 8.42 2.00 14.53
C LYS A 130 7.87 1.04 13.47
N THR A 131 8.66 0.03 13.16
CA THR A 131 8.28 -1.04 12.23
C THR A 131 7.67 -2.22 12.98
N LEU A 132 6.39 -2.47 12.75
CA LEU A 132 5.61 -3.50 13.43
C LEU A 132 5.32 -4.67 12.47
N ARG A 133 5.72 -5.88 12.86
CA ARG A 133 5.47 -7.13 12.12
C ARG A 133 4.94 -8.20 13.05
N GLY A 134 4.20 -9.15 12.48
CA GLY A 134 3.78 -10.35 13.22
C GLY A 134 2.87 -10.07 14.41
N LEU A 135 2.13 -8.96 14.39
CA LEU A 135 1.13 -8.61 15.38
C LEU A 135 0.07 -9.72 15.46
N SER A 136 -0.50 -9.92 16.65
CA SER A 136 -1.79 -10.61 16.76
C SER A 136 -2.91 -9.74 16.17
N LEU A 137 -4.10 -10.31 15.94
CA LEU A 137 -5.23 -9.52 15.47
C LEU A 137 -5.63 -8.45 16.50
N ASP A 138 -5.53 -8.74 17.79
CA ASP A 138 -5.88 -7.78 18.85
C ASP A 138 -4.84 -6.67 18.97
N ASP A 139 -3.55 -6.98 18.85
CA ASP A 139 -2.50 -5.95 18.77
C ASP A 139 -2.65 -5.10 17.51
N PHE A 140 -3.05 -5.71 16.38
CA PHE A 140 -3.33 -4.98 15.15
C PHE A 140 -4.52 -4.03 15.31
N ARG A 141 -5.61 -4.45 15.97
CA ARG A 141 -6.73 -3.55 16.32
C ARG A 141 -6.29 -2.40 17.23
N ALA A 142 -5.48 -2.70 18.24
CA ALA A 142 -4.94 -1.69 19.14
C ALA A 142 -4.08 -0.66 18.37
N GLU A 143 -3.30 -1.14 17.41
CA GLU A 143 -2.52 -0.27 16.52
C GLU A 143 -3.42 0.58 15.62
N MET A 144 -4.42 -0.01 14.96
CA MET A 144 -5.37 0.75 14.13
C MET A 144 -6.13 1.81 14.94
N ALA A 145 -6.44 1.56 16.22
CA ALA A 145 -7.10 2.54 17.08
C ALA A 145 -6.27 3.82 17.28
N LYS A 146 -4.94 3.74 17.26
CA LYS A 146 -4.07 4.92 17.33
C LYS A 146 -4.15 5.81 16.09
N SER A 147 -4.63 5.30 14.95
CA SER A 147 -4.86 6.15 13.75
C SER A 147 -5.92 7.25 13.97
N ASN A 148 -6.64 7.24 15.09
CA ASN A 148 -7.51 8.33 15.49
C ASN A 148 -6.80 9.41 16.33
N ASP A 149 -5.59 9.15 16.83
CA ASP A 149 -4.80 10.10 17.60
C ASP A 149 -4.09 11.08 16.65
N PRO A 150 -4.36 12.40 16.72
CA PRO A 150 -3.67 13.38 15.88
C PRO A 150 -2.15 13.43 16.08
N SER A 151 -1.59 12.90 17.18
CA SER A 151 -0.13 12.79 17.37
C SER A 151 0.49 11.58 16.68
N GLU A 152 -0.29 10.70 16.06
CA GLU A 152 0.23 9.47 15.43
C GLU A 152 -0.10 9.41 13.94
N ARG A 153 0.80 8.83 13.15
CA ARG A 153 0.56 8.51 11.75
C ARG A 153 0.92 7.06 11.49
N ILE A 154 0.02 6.40 10.75
CA ILE A 154 0.11 4.97 10.48
C ILE A 154 0.13 4.74 8.97
N VAL A 155 1.08 3.94 8.50
CA VAL A 155 1.12 3.42 7.13
C VAL A 155 1.08 1.90 7.18
N VAL A 156 0.18 1.30 6.42
CA VAL A 156 0.04 -0.16 6.36
C VAL A 156 0.60 -0.70 5.05
N ASN A 157 1.39 -1.78 5.14
CA ASN A 157 1.83 -2.57 4.01
C ASN A 157 1.06 -3.88 3.94
N PHE A 158 0.39 -4.12 2.83
CA PHE A 158 -0.47 -5.29 2.65
C PHE A 158 -0.40 -5.81 1.22
N THR A 159 -0.77 -7.08 1.01
CA THR A 159 -1.06 -7.57 -0.35
C THR A 159 -2.50 -7.27 -0.72
N ARG A 160 -2.76 -6.88 -1.96
CA ARG A 160 -4.13 -6.67 -2.45
C ARG A 160 -4.94 -7.95 -2.58
N GLU A 161 -4.31 -9.12 -2.57
CA GLU A 161 -5.00 -10.38 -2.88
C GLU A 161 -6.21 -10.70 -1.96
N PRO A 162 -6.12 -10.67 -0.62
CA PRO A 162 -7.29 -10.92 0.25
C PRO A 162 -8.39 -9.86 0.16
N LEU A 163 -8.08 -8.68 -0.39
CA LEU A 163 -8.97 -7.52 -0.44
C LEU A 163 -9.65 -7.36 -1.81
N PHE A 164 -8.91 -7.62 -2.88
CA PHE A 164 -9.33 -7.40 -4.26
C PHE A 164 -9.47 -8.71 -5.05
N GLY A 165 -8.98 -9.83 -4.50
CA GLY A 165 -8.85 -11.11 -5.19
C GLY A 165 -7.71 -11.19 -6.20
N ARG A 166 -6.88 -10.13 -6.27
CA ARG A 166 -5.75 -10.00 -7.18
C ARG A 166 -4.84 -8.84 -6.76
N GLY A 167 -3.68 -8.77 -7.40
CA GLY A 167 -2.71 -7.69 -7.22
C GLY A 167 -1.61 -8.04 -6.22
N HIS A 168 -0.61 -7.17 -6.15
CA HIS A 168 0.61 -7.39 -5.37
C HIS A 168 0.60 -6.54 -4.09
N GLY A 169 1.77 -6.44 -3.46
CA GLY A 169 2.01 -5.55 -2.33
C GLY A 169 1.60 -4.10 -2.62
N HIS A 170 1.13 -3.42 -1.58
CA HIS A 170 0.71 -2.03 -1.63
C HIS A 170 0.99 -1.35 -0.28
N PHE A 171 1.12 -0.02 -0.32
CA PHE A 171 1.19 0.83 0.85
C PHE A 171 0.08 1.85 0.80
N SER A 172 -0.48 2.18 1.96
CA SER A 172 -1.46 3.24 2.13
C SER A 172 -1.42 3.77 3.56
N PRO A 173 -1.63 5.07 3.80
CA PRO A 173 -1.87 5.58 5.14
C PRO A 173 -3.21 5.03 5.69
N VAL A 174 -3.27 4.89 7.01
CA VAL A 174 -4.52 4.65 7.73
C VAL A 174 -5.04 5.99 8.22
N LEU A 175 -6.21 6.39 7.74
CA LEU A 175 -6.79 7.71 7.99
C LEU A 175 -7.64 7.75 9.27
N GLY A 176 -7.97 6.59 9.80
CA GLY A 176 -8.73 6.45 11.04
C GLY A 176 -9.31 5.05 11.23
N TYR A 177 -9.98 4.86 12.37
CA TYR A 177 -10.58 3.60 12.78
C TYR A 177 -11.97 3.81 13.40
N LEU A 178 -13.00 3.18 12.83
CA LEU A 178 -14.35 3.16 13.39
C LEU A 178 -14.48 1.96 14.34
N ALA A 179 -14.12 2.18 15.61
CA ALA A 179 -14.03 1.13 16.61
C ALA A 179 -15.39 0.43 16.89
N ASP A 180 -16.50 1.16 16.78
CA ASP A 180 -17.86 0.62 16.99
C ASP A 180 -18.32 -0.33 15.86
N GLN A 181 -17.65 -0.32 14.70
CA GLN A 181 -17.89 -1.25 13.61
C GLN A 181 -16.71 -2.19 13.30
N ASP A 182 -15.59 -2.10 14.01
CA ASP A 182 -14.33 -2.79 13.68
C ASP A 182 -13.92 -2.57 12.21
N LEU A 183 -13.96 -1.30 11.76
CA LEU A 183 -13.61 -0.90 10.40
C LEU A 183 -12.41 0.04 10.37
N VAL A 184 -11.42 -0.31 9.54
CA VAL A 184 -10.24 0.53 9.27
C VAL A 184 -10.51 1.39 8.05
N PHE A 185 -10.26 2.70 8.16
CA PHE A 185 -10.35 3.64 7.05
C PHE A 185 -8.98 3.75 6.37
N VAL A 186 -8.81 3.03 5.25
CA VAL A 186 -7.56 3.00 4.50
C VAL A 186 -7.61 4.08 3.43
N GLY A 187 -6.61 4.98 3.45
CA GLY A 187 -6.40 5.97 2.40
C GLY A 187 -5.72 5.32 1.20
N ASP A 188 -6.45 4.62 0.34
CA ASP A 188 -5.80 4.01 -0.83
C ASP A 188 -5.32 5.08 -1.80
N VAL A 189 -4.00 5.18 -1.93
CA VAL A 189 -3.28 6.07 -2.86
C VAL A 189 -3.54 5.75 -4.33
N ASN A 190 -4.25 4.66 -4.65
CA ASN A 190 -4.72 4.41 -6.00
C ASN A 190 -6.02 5.19 -6.29
N ALA A 191 -5.93 6.19 -7.17
CA ALA A 191 -7.06 7.04 -7.58
C ALA A 191 -8.30 6.28 -8.05
N ARG A 192 -8.11 5.07 -8.59
CA ARG A 192 -9.22 4.22 -9.03
C ARG A 192 -10.05 3.70 -7.86
N PHE A 193 -9.40 3.36 -6.75
CA PHE A 193 -10.07 2.74 -5.60
C PHE A 193 -10.48 3.77 -4.55
N LYS A 194 -9.74 4.89 -4.44
CA LYS A 194 -9.96 5.97 -3.46
C LYS A 194 -9.90 5.44 -2.02
N PRO A 195 -10.00 6.29 -0.99
CA PRO A 195 -10.13 5.79 0.38
C PRO A 195 -11.35 4.89 0.55
N TRP A 196 -11.23 3.83 1.35
CA TRP A 196 -12.28 2.83 1.60
C TRP A 196 -12.24 2.31 3.05
N LEU A 197 -13.37 1.78 3.51
CA LEU A 197 -13.52 1.19 4.84
C LEU A 197 -13.56 -0.32 4.75
N VAL A 198 -12.76 -1.03 5.53
CA VAL A 198 -12.68 -2.50 5.52
C VAL A 198 -12.78 -3.08 6.93
N PRO A 199 -13.37 -4.29 7.10
CA PRO A 199 -13.23 -5.05 8.36
C PRO A 199 -11.76 -5.22 8.74
N THR A 200 -11.41 -4.91 9.99
CA THR A 200 -10.03 -4.97 10.49
C THR A 200 -9.40 -6.33 10.28
N GLN A 201 -10.16 -7.40 10.50
CA GLN A 201 -9.70 -8.77 10.27
C GLN A 201 -9.21 -8.99 8.83
N ARG A 202 -9.90 -8.43 7.82
CA ARG A 202 -9.53 -8.62 6.42
C ARG A 202 -8.25 -7.86 6.06
N LEU A 203 -8.07 -6.66 6.61
CA LEU A 203 -6.81 -5.92 6.46
C LEU A 203 -5.66 -6.62 7.20
N TYR A 204 -5.93 -7.17 8.38
CA TYR A 204 -4.99 -7.97 9.14
C TYR A 204 -4.51 -9.19 8.34
N GLU A 205 -5.42 -9.93 7.72
CA GLU A 205 -5.07 -11.06 6.85
C GLU A 205 -4.22 -10.61 5.65
N ALA A 206 -4.52 -9.44 5.07
CA ALA A 206 -3.76 -8.86 3.97
C ALA A 206 -2.33 -8.43 4.35
N GLN A 207 -2.12 -7.87 5.55
CA GLN A 207 -0.79 -7.50 6.03
C GLN A 207 -0.03 -8.70 6.62
N ASN A 208 -0.70 -9.74 7.13
CA ASN A 208 -0.07 -10.89 7.77
C ASN A 208 0.48 -11.91 6.76
N THR A 209 1.12 -11.43 5.70
CA THR A 209 1.63 -12.21 4.57
C THR A 209 3.11 -11.94 4.35
N ILE A 210 3.82 -12.87 3.74
CA ILE A 210 5.24 -12.68 3.38
C ILE A 210 5.34 -11.81 2.13
N ASP A 211 6.22 -10.82 2.18
CA ASP A 211 6.68 -10.08 1.02
C ASP A 211 7.83 -10.84 0.35
N SER A 212 7.68 -11.15 -0.93
CA SER A 212 8.65 -11.93 -1.69
C SER A 212 9.98 -11.22 -1.92
N ASP A 213 9.98 -9.87 -1.94
CA ASP A 213 11.20 -9.10 -2.18
C ASP A 213 12.11 -9.04 -0.95
N SER A 214 11.54 -9.02 0.25
CA SER A 214 12.27 -9.01 1.53
C SER A 214 12.41 -10.38 2.19
N GLY A 215 11.51 -11.33 1.89
CA GLY A 215 11.40 -12.60 2.61
C GLY A 215 10.85 -12.46 4.04
N LEU A 216 10.39 -11.27 4.42
CA LEU A 216 9.83 -10.96 5.73
C LEU A 216 8.31 -10.79 5.63
N LYS A 217 7.60 -10.94 6.76
CA LYS A 217 6.18 -10.56 6.83
C LYS A 217 6.02 -9.09 6.48
N ARG A 218 4.95 -8.67 5.81
CA ARG A 218 4.54 -7.26 5.74
C ARG A 218 4.15 -6.73 7.14
N GLY A 219 3.58 -5.54 7.23
CA GLY A 219 3.37 -4.92 8.53
C GLY A 219 2.85 -3.49 8.51
N VAL A 220 3.10 -2.81 9.62
CA VAL A 220 2.63 -1.44 9.89
C VAL A 220 3.84 -0.57 10.26
N LEU A 221 3.83 0.67 9.79
CA LEU A 221 4.72 1.72 10.24
C LEU A 221 3.94 2.70 11.11
N GLU A 222 4.48 3.03 12.27
CA GLU A 222 3.98 4.04 13.20
C GLU A 222 5.05 5.13 13.32
N VAL A 223 4.65 6.39 13.21
CA VAL A 223 5.52 7.57 13.40
C VAL A 223 4.76 8.66 14.12
N GLU A 224 5.44 9.34 15.04
CA GLU A 224 4.89 10.49 15.74
C GLU A 224 4.69 11.63 14.73
N ALA A 225 3.48 12.18 14.71
CA ALA A 225 3.10 13.28 13.86
C ALA A 225 3.73 14.57 14.39
N ARG A 226 4.35 15.35 13.50
CA ARG A 226 4.75 16.71 13.87
C ARG A 226 3.51 17.58 14.04
N GLN A 227 3.30 18.08 15.27
CA GLN A 227 2.23 19.03 15.52
C GLN A 227 2.47 20.31 14.69
N PRO A 228 1.47 20.81 13.95
CA PRO A 228 1.58 22.11 13.31
C PRO A 228 1.76 23.19 14.39
N LEU A 229 2.72 24.09 14.17
CA LEU A 229 2.94 25.28 15.01
C LEU A 229 1.73 26.22 14.98
#